data_AF-A0A2V2DHH8-F1
#
_entry.id   AF-A0A2V2DHH8-F1
#
_cell.length_a   1.000
_cell.length_b   1.000
_cell.length_c   1.000
_cell.angle_alpha   90.00
_cell.angle_beta   90.00
_cell.angle_gamma   90.00
#
_symmetry.space_group_name_H-M   'P 1'
#
loop_
_entity.id
_entity.type
_entity.pdbx_description
1 polymer ?
#
loop_
_entity_poly.entity_id
_entity_poly.type
_entity_poly.pdbx_seq_one_letter_code
_entity_poly.pdbx_strand_id
1 'polypeptide(L)'
;TPYVVGVPIGSMRKRVEKALKAAENGEGCGVSYDADGAEKAAQDIVVVGESVFSRSLAQAVEDAADKEVSVVCPLETEMGLFAGRDRQAQFEEEIAAALRGFKMVIADPLYRPVAPKNAPFISLPHEAFSGRMFRKDIPNLVDGFDGFLNDLLREVER
;
A
#
# COMPACT_ATOMS: atom_id res chain seq x y z
N THR A 1 -11.07 -22.21 -9.62
CA THR A 1 -9.81 -22.43 -8.88
C THR A 1 -9.77 -21.49 -7.71
N PRO A 2 -9.57 -21.97 -6.48
CA PRO A 2 -9.43 -21.07 -5.33
C PRO A 2 -8.15 -20.22 -5.47
N TYR A 3 -8.20 -18.97 -5.02
CA TYR A 3 -7.07 -18.05 -5.01
C TYR A 3 -7.02 -17.25 -3.71
N VAL A 4 -5.83 -16.79 -3.36
CA VAL A 4 -5.59 -15.91 -2.20
C VAL A 4 -4.85 -14.66 -2.67
N VAL A 5 -5.29 -13.51 -2.18
CA VAL A 5 -4.68 -12.22 -2.46
C VAL A 5 -4.00 -11.68 -1.20
N GLY A 6 -2.73 -11.32 -1.33
CA GLY A 6 -1.97 -10.61 -0.29
C GLY A 6 -0.48 -10.89 -0.38
N VAL A 7 0.32 -9.98 0.17
CA VAL A 7 1.77 -10.10 0.28
C VAL A 7 2.14 -10.26 1.76
N PRO A 8 3.02 -11.22 2.14
CA PRO A 8 3.31 -11.54 3.55
C PRO A 8 4.26 -10.52 4.22
N ILE A 9 3.85 -9.26 4.26
CA ILE A 9 4.56 -8.13 4.90
C ILE A 9 4.08 -7.97 6.33
N GLY A 10 4.99 -7.98 7.32
CA GLY A 10 4.63 -7.76 8.72
C GLY A 10 3.50 -8.69 9.21
N SER A 11 2.42 -8.10 9.74
CA SER A 11 1.23 -8.83 10.22
C SER A 11 0.52 -9.63 9.12
N MET A 12 0.63 -9.22 7.85
CA MET A 12 -0.02 -9.88 6.71
C MET A 12 0.45 -11.31 6.52
N ARG A 13 1.63 -11.68 7.00
CA ARG A 13 2.12 -13.07 6.95
C ARG A 13 1.10 -14.05 7.56
N LYS A 14 0.55 -13.72 8.73
CA LYS A 14 -0.47 -14.55 9.40
C LYS A 14 -1.81 -14.51 8.68
N ARG A 15 -2.20 -13.36 8.12
CA ARG A 15 -3.45 -13.18 7.37
C ARG A 15 -3.43 -14.02 6.09
N VAL A 16 -2.34 -13.96 5.32
CA VAL A 16 -2.13 -14.77 4.11
C VAL A 16 -2.06 -16.25 4.45
N GLU A 17 -1.35 -16.65 5.51
CA GLU A 17 -1.31 -18.06 5.95
C GLU A 17 -2.71 -18.59 6.29
N LYS A 18 -3.50 -17.81 7.02
CA LYS A 18 -4.89 -18.16 7.34
C LYS A 18 -5.74 -18.29 6.08
N ALA A 19 -5.63 -17.34 5.14
CA ALA A 19 -6.37 -17.37 3.89
C ALA A 19 -5.98 -18.57 3.01
N LEU A 20 -4.70 -18.96 2.99
CA LEU A 20 -4.24 -20.15 2.28
C LEU A 20 -4.84 -21.44 2.86
N LYS A 21 -4.85 -21.59 4.20
CA LYS A 21 -5.48 -22.75 4.87
C LYS A 21 -6.98 -22.81 4.61
N ALA A 22 -7.67 -21.67 4.63
CA ALA A 22 -9.10 -21.59 4.30
C ALA A 22 -9.37 -22.03 2.85
N ALA A 23 -8.57 -21.54 1.91
CA ALA A 23 -8.66 -21.92 0.50
C ALA A 23 -8.41 -23.42 0.27
N GLU A 24 -7.43 -24.01 0.98
CA GLU A 24 -7.16 -25.45 0.96
C GLU A 24 -8.35 -26.27 1.48
N ASN A 25 -9.02 -25.78 2.52
CA ASN A 25 -10.21 -26.42 3.11
C ASN A 25 -11.50 -26.22 2.29
N GLY A 26 -11.42 -25.57 1.12
CA GLY A 26 -12.56 -25.36 0.23
C GLY A 26 -13.46 -24.17 0.61
N GLU A 27 -13.00 -23.28 1.50
CA GLU A 27 -13.76 -22.08 1.93
C GLU A 27 -13.79 -20.98 0.85
N GLY A 28 -13.16 -21.21 -0.31
CA GLY A 28 -13.24 -20.35 -1.49
C GLY A 28 -12.05 -19.40 -1.65
N CYS A 29 -12.27 -18.30 -2.37
CA CYS A 29 -11.25 -17.28 -2.62
C CYS A 29 -11.24 -16.24 -1.51
N GLY A 30 -10.06 -15.74 -1.14
CA GLY A 30 -9.91 -14.82 0.00
C GLY A 30 -8.98 -13.65 -0.28
N VAL A 31 -9.44 -12.46 0.07
CA VAL A 31 -8.61 -11.26 0.18
C VAL A 31 -8.13 -11.14 1.62
N SER A 32 -6.81 -10.97 1.82
CA SER A 32 -6.20 -11.09 3.15
C SER A 32 -6.23 -9.80 3.98
N TYR A 33 -6.81 -8.71 3.46
CA TYR A 33 -6.91 -7.41 4.12
C TYR A 33 -8.37 -6.98 4.28
N ASP A 34 -8.60 -6.03 5.18
CA ASP A 34 -9.95 -5.65 5.61
C ASP A 34 -10.57 -4.70 4.55
N ALA A 35 -11.73 -5.06 4.00
CA ALA A 35 -12.42 -4.25 2.99
C ALA A 35 -13.08 -2.98 3.58
N ASP A 36 -13.44 -3.05 4.86
CA ASP A 36 -14.19 -2.02 5.57
C ASP A 36 -13.27 -1.10 6.38
N GLY A 37 -12.68 -0.13 5.70
CA GLY A 37 -12.26 1.11 6.35
C GLY A 37 -13.33 2.16 6.12
N ALA A 38 -14.09 2.53 7.16
CA ALA A 38 -14.94 3.73 7.09
C ALA A 38 -14.09 4.93 6.61
N GLU A 39 -14.67 5.84 5.83
CA GLU A 39 -14.05 7.14 5.53
C GLU A 39 -13.77 7.85 6.87
N LYS A 40 -12.56 7.71 7.38
CA LYS A 40 -12.11 8.48 8.53
C LYS A 40 -11.54 9.81 8.03
N ALA A 41 -11.81 10.85 8.80
CA ALA A 41 -11.70 12.25 8.38
C ALA A 41 -10.26 12.77 8.22
N ALA A 42 -9.24 11.98 8.54
CA ALA A 42 -7.84 12.38 8.45
C ALA A 42 -6.99 11.24 7.85
N GLN A 43 -6.87 11.23 6.53
CA GLN A 43 -5.98 10.30 5.84
C GLN A 43 -4.53 10.76 6.03
N ASP A 44 -3.82 10.12 6.97
CA ASP A 44 -2.45 10.50 7.32
C ASP A 44 -1.46 10.11 6.22
N ILE A 45 -1.61 8.91 5.64
CA ILE A 45 -0.62 8.32 4.73
C ILE A 45 -1.32 7.82 3.46
N VAL A 46 -0.67 8.00 2.32
CA VAL A 46 -1.05 7.37 1.04
C VAL A 46 0.09 6.53 0.47
N VAL A 47 -0.23 5.34 -0.01
CA VAL A 47 0.66 4.51 -0.82
C VAL A 47 0.22 4.61 -2.29
N VAL A 48 1.13 4.98 -3.17
CA VAL A 48 0.92 4.94 -4.62
C VAL A 48 1.64 3.73 -5.20
N GLY A 49 0.89 2.82 -5.78
CA GLY A 49 1.44 1.59 -6.34
C GLY A 49 0.36 0.62 -6.79
N GLU A 50 0.75 -0.62 -7.10
CA GLU A 50 -0.20 -1.65 -7.52
C GLU A 50 -1.11 -2.08 -6.36
N SER A 51 -2.32 -2.53 -6.66
CA SER A 51 -3.40 -2.76 -5.68
C SER A 51 -3.05 -3.78 -4.60
N VAL A 52 -2.49 -4.95 -4.93
CA VAL A 52 -2.24 -6.06 -4.01
C VAL A 52 -1.13 -5.75 -3.02
N PHE A 53 0.05 -5.35 -3.50
CA PHE A 53 1.20 -5.01 -2.66
C PHE A 53 0.93 -3.76 -1.85
N SER A 54 0.40 -2.69 -2.46
CA SER A 54 0.16 -1.43 -1.75
C SER A 54 -0.89 -1.61 -0.65
N ARG A 55 -1.96 -2.38 -0.90
CA ARG A 55 -2.99 -2.67 0.10
C ARG A 55 -2.50 -3.61 1.19
N SER A 56 -1.65 -4.58 0.85
CA SER A 56 -0.99 -5.44 1.85
C SER A 56 -0.04 -4.64 2.75
N LEU A 57 0.73 -3.71 2.18
CA LEU A 57 1.59 -2.81 2.93
C LEU A 57 0.77 -1.88 3.82
N ALA A 58 -0.28 -1.27 3.27
CA ALA A 58 -1.16 -0.39 4.01
C ALA A 58 -1.80 -1.11 5.21
N GLN A 59 -2.31 -2.32 5.03
CA GLN A 59 -2.84 -3.14 6.13
C GLN A 59 -1.76 -3.49 7.17
N ALA A 60 -0.54 -3.83 6.73
CA ALA A 60 0.55 -4.13 7.65
C ALA A 60 0.94 -2.91 8.51
N VAL A 61 0.94 -1.71 7.91
CA VAL A 61 1.19 -0.46 8.63
C VAL A 61 0.04 -0.14 9.59
N GLU A 62 -1.21 -0.33 9.18
CA GLU A 62 -2.40 -0.11 10.03
C GLU A 62 -2.47 -1.06 11.22
N ASP A 63 -2.08 -2.33 11.02
CA ASP A 63 -2.03 -3.31 12.11
C ASP A 63 -0.90 -2.99 13.10
N ALA A 64 0.20 -2.36 12.64
CA ALA A 64 1.40 -2.09 13.43
C ALA A 64 1.45 -0.69 14.05
N ALA A 65 0.77 0.27 13.44
CA ALA A 65 0.67 1.65 13.87
C ALA A 65 -0.80 2.07 13.76
N ASP A 66 -1.33 2.77 14.78
CA ASP A 66 -2.69 3.33 14.77
C ASP A 66 -2.77 4.54 13.82
N LYS A 67 -2.57 4.26 12.53
CA LYS A 67 -2.45 5.18 11.42
C LYS A 67 -3.34 4.69 10.31
N GLU A 68 -3.83 5.63 9.51
CA GLU A 68 -4.67 5.31 8.37
C GLU A 68 -3.89 5.40 7.07
N VAL A 69 -3.98 4.36 6.26
CA VAL A 69 -3.22 4.25 5.03
C VAL A 69 -4.17 3.96 3.87
N SER A 70 -4.32 4.95 2.99
CA SER A 70 -5.07 4.79 1.73
C SER A 70 -4.15 4.36 0.59
N VAL A 71 -4.70 3.70 -0.42
CA VAL A 71 -4.01 3.33 -1.65
C VAL A 71 -4.54 4.14 -2.83
N VAL A 72 -3.61 4.66 -3.63
CA VAL A 72 -3.90 5.19 -4.97
C VAL A 72 -3.24 4.26 -5.98
N CYS A 73 -4.06 3.53 -6.75
CA CYS A 73 -3.55 2.63 -7.78
C CYS A 73 -3.54 3.31 -9.15
N PRO A 74 -2.37 3.43 -9.79
CA PRO A 74 -2.26 3.98 -11.14
C PRO A 74 -2.52 2.97 -12.25
N LEU A 75 -2.66 1.68 -11.91
CA LEU A 75 -2.85 0.59 -12.86
C LEU A 75 -4.31 0.16 -12.94
N GLU A 76 -4.67 -0.53 -14.03
CA GLU A 76 -5.92 -1.27 -14.10
C GLU A 76 -5.97 -2.35 -13.02
N THR A 77 -7.06 -2.39 -12.26
CA THR A 77 -7.23 -3.31 -11.14
C THR A 77 -8.71 -3.60 -10.90
N GLU A 78 -9.00 -4.69 -10.20
CA GLU A 78 -10.35 -5.01 -9.76
C GLU A 78 -10.72 -4.24 -8.49
N MET A 79 -11.92 -3.64 -8.48
CA MET A 79 -12.41 -2.87 -7.32
C MET A 79 -12.57 -3.72 -6.04
N GLY A 80 -12.70 -5.04 -6.18
CA GLY A 80 -12.73 -5.96 -5.03
C GLY A 80 -11.41 -6.05 -4.25
N LEU A 81 -10.33 -5.46 -4.75
CA LEU A 81 -9.01 -5.39 -4.12
C LEU A 81 -8.81 -4.12 -3.28
N PHE A 82 -9.79 -3.22 -3.29
CA PHE A 82 -9.72 -1.95 -2.57
C PHE A 82 -10.52 -1.97 -1.28
N ALA A 83 -9.99 -1.27 -0.27
CA ALA A 83 -10.82 -0.77 0.82
C ALA A 83 -11.63 0.45 0.35
N GLY A 84 -12.73 0.78 1.02
CA GLY A 84 -13.63 1.87 0.61
C GLY A 84 -12.98 3.26 0.43
N ARG A 85 -11.81 3.51 1.04
CA ARG A 85 -11.02 4.75 0.93
C ARG A 85 -9.98 4.77 -0.20
N ASP A 86 -9.67 3.59 -0.73
CA ASP A 86 -8.69 3.42 -1.81
C ASP A 86 -9.33 3.84 -3.13
N ARG A 87 -8.50 4.27 -4.08
CA ARG A 87 -8.99 4.74 -5.38
C ARG A 87 -8.04 4.41 -6.51
N GLN A 88 -8.60 4.29 -7.70
CA GLN A 88 -7.83 4.23 -8.93
C GLN A 88 -7.64 5.65 -9.47
N ALA A 89 -6.44 5.96 -9.98
CA ALA A 89 -6.13 7.22 -10.64
C ALA A 89 -5.03 6.98 -11.68
N GLN A 90 -5.38 6.97 -12.97
CA GLN A 90 -4.47 6.49 -14.02
C GLN A 90 -3.57 7.60 -14.58
N PHE A 91 -4.10 8.82 -14.63
CA PHE A 91 -3.40 9.95 -15.23
C PHE A 91 -2.67 10.80 -14.18
N GLU A 92 -1.62 11.50 -14.63
CA GLU A 92 -0.76 12.31 -13.77
C GLU A 92 -1.57 13.34 -12.95
N GLU A 93 -2.54 13.99 -13.60
CA GLU A 93 -3.42 14.98 -12.99
C GLU A 93 -4.38 14.37 -11.97
N GLU A 94 -4.88 13.16 -12.23
CA GLU A 94 -5.76 12.43 -11.31
C GLU A 94 -4.98 12.00 -10.08
N ILE A 95 -3.76 11.49 -10.26
CA ILE A 95 -2.87 11.11 -9.17
C ILE A 95 -2.55 12.35 -8.34
N ALA A 96 -2.11 13.44 -8.98
CA ALA A 96 -1.82 14.69 -8.28
C ALA A 96 -3.04 15.23 -7.51
N ALA A 97 -4.26 15.07 -8.04
CA ALA A 97 -5.49 15.44 -7.34
C ALA A 97 -5.79 14.50 -6.17
N ALA A 98 -5.62 13.20 -6.35
CA ALA A 98 -5.83 12.19 -5.33
C ALA A 98 -4.87 12.36 -4.14
N LEU A 99 -3.63 12.78 -4.38
CA LEU A 99 -2.63 12.98 -3.34
C LEU A 99 -2.84 14.26 -2.51
N ARG A 100 -3.77 15.15 -2.90
CA ARG A 100 -4.04 16.37 -2.13
C ARG A 100 -4.66 16.03 -0.78
N GLY A 101 -4.11 16.60 0.29
CA GLY A 101 -4.64 16.47 1.64
C GLY A 101 -4.02 15.34 2.47
N PHE A 102 -3.25 14.44 1.86
CA PHE A 102 -2.45 13.48 2.62
C PHE A 102 -1.23 14.16 3.24
N LYS A 103 -0.87 13.73 4.45
CA LYS A 103 0.28 14.27 5.18
C LYS A 103 1.58 13.59 4.73
N MET A 104 1.52 12.36 4.24
CA MET A 104 2.68 11.61 3.79
C MET A 104 2.36 10.78 2.55
N VAL A 105 3.33 10.72 1.62
CA VAL A 105 3.25 9.90 0.41
C VAL A 105 4.34 8.82 0.43
N ILE A 106 3.95 7.59 0.15
CA ILE A 106 4.84 6.44 -0.07
C ILE A 106 4.67 6.02 -1.52
N ALA A 107 5.71 6.13 -2.34
CA ALA A 107 5.58 5.83 -3.76
C ALA A 107 6.94 5.56 -4.42
N ASP A 108 6.89 5.00 -5.64
CA ASP A 108 8.05 4.97 -6.52
C ASP A 108 8.60 6.40 -6.74
N PRO A 109 9.93 6.62 -6.76
CA PRO A 109 10.50 7.96 -6.93
C PRO A 109 10.01 8.72 -8.17
N LEU A 110 9.53 8.02 -9.20
CA LEU A 110 8.91 8.64 -10.38
C LEU A 110 7.65 9.45 -10.08
N TYR A 111 6.95 9.17 -8.97
CA TYR A 111 5.77 9.94 -8.56
C TYR A 111 6.11 11.22 -7.79
N ARG A 112 7.39 11.50 -7.53
CA ARG A 112 7.80 12.73 -6.82
C ARG A 112 7.32 14.03 -7.49
N PRO A 113 7.28 14.18 -8.83
CA PRO A 113 6.78 15.39 -9.49
C PRO A 113 5.29 15.69 -9.21
N VAL A 114 4.47 14.65 -9.00
CA VAL A 114 3.03 14.79 -8.71
C VAL A 114 2.68 14.85 -7.24
N ALA A 115 3.62 14.46 -6.37
CA ALA A 115 3.42 14.49 -4.94
C ALA A 115 3.35 15.95 -4.41
N PRO A 116 2.56 16.22 -3.36
CA PRO A 116 2.53 17.54 -2.74
C PRO A 116 3.92 17.94 -2.24
N LYS A 117 4.41 19.12 -2.65
CA LYS A 117 5.78 19.59 -2.34
C LYS A 117 6.08 19.71 -0.83
N ASN A 118 5.06 19.89 -0.02
CA ASN A 118 5.19 20.07 1.43
C ASN A 118 4.88 18.79 2.22
N ALA A 119 4.55 17.69 1.56
CA ALA A 119 4.32 16.41 2.22
C ALA A 119 5.62 15.58 2.22
N PRO A 120 6.03 15.02 3.38
CA PRO A 120 7.03 13.96 3.42
C PRO A 120 6.79 12.88 2.36
N PHE A 121 7.89 12.44 1.73
CA PHE A 121 7.87 11.45 0.66
C PHE A 121 8.84 10.32 0.98
N ILE A 122 8.30 9.12 1.21
CA ILE A 122 9.08 7.89 1.37
C ILE A 122 9.20 7.22 0.02
N SER A 123 10.43 7.11 -0.45
CA SER A 123 10.73 6.40 -1.69
C SER A 123 10.58 4.90 -1.49
N LEU A 124 9.67 4.30 -2.25
CA LEU A 124 9.47 2.86 -2.31
C LEU A 124 9.52 2.42 -3.78
N PRO A 125 10.73 2.27 -4.35
CA PRO A 125 10.88 1.95 -5.77
C PRO A 125 10.33 0.57 -6.08
N HIS A 126 9.76 0.41 -7.28
CA HIS A 126 9.17 -0.83 -7.74
C HIS A 126 9.38 -1.02 -9.24
N GLU A 127 9.78 -2.22 -9.67
CA GLU A 127 10.18 -2.45 -11.07
C GLU A 127 9.02 -2.23 -12.07
N ALA A 128 7.77 -2.43 -11.67
CA ALA A 128 6.61 -2.16 -12.53
C ALA A 128 6.43 -0.67 -12.89
N PHE A 129 7.04 0.26 -12.13
CA PHE A 129 6.95 1.70 -12.39
C PHE A 129 8.27 2.26 -12.94
N SER A 130 9.36 2.10 -12.20
CA SER A 130 10.68 2.67 -12.58
C SER A 130 11.60 1.69 -13.30
N GLY A 131 11.14 0.48 -13.61
CA GLY A 131 11.97 -0.55 -14.22
C GLY A 131 13.17 -0.88 -13.35
N ARG A 132 14.37 -0.86 -13.94
CA ARG A 132 15.61 -1.17 -13.21
C ARG A 132 16.36 0.06 -12.68
N MET A 133 15.79 1.26 -12.82
CA MET A 133 16.47 2.52 -12.48
C MET A 133 16.88 2.58 -11.01
N PHE A 134 16.00 2.11 -10.11
CA PHE A 134 16.23 2.09 -8.65
C PHE A 134 16.32 0.67 -8.09
N ARG A 135 16.68 -0.32 -8.90
CA ARG A 135 16.64 -1.75 -8.50
C ARG A 135 17.45 -2.04 -7.23
N LYS A 136 18.56 -1.33 -7.01
CA LYS A 136 19.42 -1.49 -5.84
C LYS A 136 18.79 -0.97 -4.55
N ASP A 137 17.79 -0.10 -4.67
CA ASP A 137 17.14 0.60 -3.57
C ASP A 137 15.76 -0.01 -3.24
N ILE A 138 15.34 -1.08 -3.95
CA ILE A 138 14.09 -1.80 -3.67
C ILE A 138 14.24 -2.58 -2.37
N PRO A 139 13.48 -2.23 -1.30
CA PRO A 139 13.58 -2.93 -0.04
C PRO A 139 12.86 -4.29 -0.09
N ASN A 140 13.41 -5.28 0.61
CA ASN A 140 12.67 -6.51 0.90
C ASN A 140 11.77 -6.29 2.12
N LEU A 141 10.50 -5.94 1.89
CA LEU A 141 9.53 -5.71 2.97
C LEU A 141 9.01 -7.00 3.63
N VAL A 142 9.28 -8.18 3.07
CA VAL A 142 8.89 -9.45 3.71
C VAL A 142 9.71 -9.72 4.97
N ASP A 143 10.99 -9.30 4.94
CA ASP A 143 11.93 -9.46 6.06
C ASP A 143 12.29 -8.12 6.73
N GLY A 144 12.24 -7.02 5.99
CA GLY A 144 12.67 -5.68 6.42
C GLY A 144 11.54 -4.73 6.84
N PHE A 145 10.33 -5.25 7.08
CA PHE A 145 9.16 -4.41 7.41
C PHE A 145 9.39 -3.53 8.63
N ASP A 146 9.96 -4.06 9.72
CA ASP A 146 10.14 -3.29 10.96
C ASP A 146 11.10 -2.10 10.76
N GLY A 147 12.16 -2.28 9.95
CA GLY A 147 13.06 -1.18 9.59
C GLY A 147 12.33 -0.10 8.80
N PHE A 148 11.57 -0.51 7.78
CA PHE A 148 10.75 0.40 6.99
C PHE A 148 9.71 1.15 7.83
N LEU A 149 9.02 0.46 8.74
CA LEU A 149 8.02 1.06 9.63
C LEU A 149 8.64 2.12 10.54
N ASN A 150 9.83 1.87 11.09
CA ASN A 150 10.53 2.84 11.92
C ASN A 150 10.91 4.11 11.13
N ASP A 151 11.39 3.96 9.90
CA ASP A 151 11.71 5.09 9.03
C ASP A 151 10.43 5.87 8.69
N LEU A 152 9.32 5.17 8.45
CA LEU A 152 8.02 5.77 8.21
C LEU A 152 7.54 6.61 9.39
N LEU A 153 7.52 6.04 10.60
CA LEU A 153 7.03 6.74 11.78
C LEU A 153 7.87 7.99 12.11
N ARG A 154 9.19 7.93 11.90
CA ARG A 154 10.09 9.08 12.06
C ARG A 154 9.77 10.24 11.13
N GLU A 155 9.35 9.96 9.90
CA GLU A 155 8.99 11.00 8.94
C GLU A 155 7.55 11.52 9.15
N VAL A 156 6.65 10.74 9.76
CA VAL A 156 5.27 11.19 10.09
C VAL A 156 5.27 12.17 11.26
N GLU A 157 6.21 12.03 12.20
CA GLU A 157 6.32 12.85 13.41
C GLU A 157 7.10 14.16 13.22
N ARG A 158 7.63 14.41 12.01
CA ARG A 158 8.33 15.66 11.64
C ARG A 158 7.37 16.74 11.15
#